data_AF-A0A522LPY7-F1
#
_entry.id   AF-A0A522LPY7-F1
#
_cell.length_a   1.000
_cell.length_b   1.000
_cell.length_c   1.000
_cell.angle_alpha   90.00
_cell.angle_beta   90.00
_cell.angle_gamma   90.00
#
_symmetry.space_group_name_H-M   'P 1'
#
loop_
_entity.id
_entity.type
_entity.pdbx_description
1 polymer ?
#
loop_
_entity_poly.entity_id
_entity_poly.type
_entity_poly.pdbx_seq_one_letter_code
_entity_poly.pdbx_strand_id
1 'polypeptide(L)' 'MRRDRETVLIRRPVWVELVPAGTRFELMQGTMAEITQALGSSFTLYVDGRLARLAGEDADAIGKTPPVA' A
#
# COMPACT_ATOMS: atom_id res chain seq x y z
N MET A 1 3.77 -12.14 -19.12
CA MET A 1 2.57 -12.22 -18.26
C MET A 1 2.51 -10.93 -17.45
N ARG A 2 1.64 -9.99 -17.80
CA ARG A 2 1.50 -8.71 -17.08
C ARG A 2 0.82 -9.07 -15.76
N ARG A 3 1.52 -8.95 -14.63
CA ARG A 3 0.84 -9.01 -13.32
C ARG A 3 -0.09 -7.80 -13.30
N ASP A 4 -1.39 -8.04 -13.31
CA ASP A 4 -2.38 -6.98 -13.19
C ASP A 4 -2.11 -6.24 -11.88
N ARG A 5 -1.64 -5.00 -12.00
CA ARG A 5 -1.47 -4.12 -10.86
C ARG A 5 -2.82 -3.50 -10.59
N GLU A 6 -3.29 -3.64 -9.35
CA GLU A 6 -4.56 -3.06 -8.96
C GLU A 6 -4.34 -1.63 -8.48
N THR A 7 -4.93 -0.67 -9.19
CA THR A 7 -4.90 0.73 -8.77
C THR A 7 -5.95 0.97 -7.68
N VAL A 8 -5.53 1.59 -6.58
CA VAL A 8 -6.37 1.91 -5.42
C VAL A 8 -6.29 3.39 -5.07
N LEU A 9 -7.36 3.90 -4.46
CA LEU A 9 -7.42 5.22 -3.86
C LEU A 9 -7.20 5.11 -2.36
N ILE A 10 -6.31 5.93 -1.80
CA ILE A 10 -6.15 6.06 -0.37
C ILE A 10 -7.41 6.71 0.22
N ARG A 11 -8.15 5.96 1.05
CA ARG A 11 -9.47 6.34 1.60
C ARG A 11 -9.39 7.17 2.86
N ARG A 12 -8.28 7.10 3.59
CA ARG A 12 -7.98 7.90 4.79
C ARG A 12 -6.47 8.11 4.90
N PRO A 13 -6.01 9.14 5.64
CA PRO A 13 -4.60 9.26 5.97
C PRO A 13 -4.07 7.99 6.64
N VAL A 14 -2.88 7.55 6.23
CA VAL A 14 -2.27 6.31 6.72
C VAL A 14 -0.76 6.38 6.65
N TRP A 15 -0.10 5.82 7.67
CA TRP A 15 1.35 5.70 7.69
C TRP A 15 1.81 4.48 6.88
N VAL A 16 2.79 4.69 6.03
CA VAL A 16 3.46 3.63 5.28
C VAL A 16 4.97 3.72 5.46
N GLU A 17 5.65 2.64 5.14
CA GLU A 17 7.11 2.54 5.25
C GLU A 17 7.75 2.43 3.87
N LEU A 18 8.68 3.33 3.53
CA LEU A 18 9.40 3.30 2.26
C LEU A 18 10.24 2.02 2.13
N VAL A 19 10.14 1.35 0.98
CA VAL A 19 10.95 0.16 0.67
C VAL A 19 12.08 0.55 -0.28
N PRO A 20 13.35 0.17 -0.02
CA PRO A 20 13.85 -0.63 1.11
C PRO A 20 14.29 0.19 2.34
N ALA A 21 14.22 1.52 2.28
CA ALA A 21 14.88 2.40 3.25
C ALA A 21 14.31 2.35 4.69
N GLY A 22 13.07 1.90 4.89
CA GLY A 22 12.43 1.83 6.21
C GLY A 22 11.87 3.17 6.71
N THR A 23 12.04 4.27 5.97
CA THR A 23 11.55 5.59 6.38
C THR A 23 10.03 5.65 6.34
N ARG A 24 9.39 6.08 7.43
CA ARG A 24 7.94 6.26 7.48
C ARG A 24 7.50 7.59 6.88
N PHE A 25 6.42 7.56 6.14
CA PHE A 25 5.74 8.76 5.64
C PHE A 25 4.23 8.54 5.60
N GLU A 26 3.48 9.62 5.62
CA GLU A 26 2.02 9.58 5.58
C GLU A 26 1.52 9.70 4.15
N LEU A 27 0.63 8.80 3.74
CA LEU A 27 -0.15 8.92 2.53
C LEU A 27 -1.44 9.67 2.84
N MET A 28 -1.72 10.69 2.06
CA MET A 28 -2.92 11.51 2.22
C MET A 28 -4.13 10.82 1.58
N GLN A 29 -5.31 11.09 2.12
CA GLN A 29 -6.57 10.70 1.47
C GLN A 29 -6.61 11.27 0.04
N GLY A 30 -7.08 10.47 -0.90
CA GLY A 30 -7.18 10.84 -2.31
C GLY A 30 -5.92 10.53 -3.13
N THR A 31 -4.81 10.13 -2.51
CA THR A 31 -3.63 9.67 -3.24
C THR A 31 -3.94 8.40 -4.03
N MET A 32 -3.48 8.32 -5.28
CA MET A 32 -3.55 7.10 -6.08
C MET A 32 -2.29 6.25 -5.86
N ALA A 33 -2.48 4.95 -5.69
CA ALA A 33 -1.39 3.98 -5.57
C ALA A 33 -1.71 2.71 -6.36
N GLU A 34 -0.69 1.94 -6.73
CA GLU A 34 -0.86 0.60 -7.28
C GLU A 34 -0.45 -0.45 -6.25
N ILE A 35 -1.34 -1.41 -5.96
CA ILE A 35 -0.94 -2.62 -5.23
C ILE A 35 -0.10 -3.47 -6.18
N THR A 36 1.16 -3.64 -5.83
CA THR A 36 2.11 -4.48 -6.59
C THR A 36 2.18 -5.89 -6.03
N GLN A 37 1.97 -6.05 -4.72
CA GLN A 37 1.99 -7.32 -4.01
C GLN A 37 1.09 -7.26 -2.77
N ALA A 38 0.46 -8.39 -2.45
CA ALA A 38 -0.13 -8.69 -1.16
C ALA A 38 0.55 -9.97 -0.66
N LEU A 39 1.25 -9.90 0.48
CA LEU A 39 2.01 -11.03 1.01
C LEU A 39 1.96 -11.03 2.54
N GLY A 40 1.58 -12.18 3.11
CA GLY A 40 1.51 -12.37 4.55
C GLY A 40 0.62 -11.33 5.21
N SER A 41 1.22 -10.46 6.02
CA SER A 41 0.54 -9.42 6.80
C SER A 41 0.70 -8.01 6.25
N SER A 42 1.00 -7.81 4.96
CA SER A 42 1.22 -6.47 4.39
C SER A 42 0.92 -6.35 2.89
N PHE A 43 0.79 -5.10 2.43
CA PHE A 43 0.72 -4.73 1.02
C PHE A 43 1.96 -3.94 0.61
N THR A 44 2.41 -4.15 -0.62
CA THR A 44 3.40 -3.27 -1.27
C THR A 44 2.69 -2.37 -2.27
N LEU A 45 2.69 -1.08 -1.98
CA LEU A 45 2.12 -0.02 -2.80
C LEU A 45 3.22 0.63 -3.65
N TYR A 46 2.91 0.94 -4.90
CA TYR A 46 3.70 1.83 -5.75
C TYR A 46 2.98 3.18 -5.83
N VAL A 47 3.64 4.22 -5.35
CA VAL A 47 3.10 5.59 -5.20
C VAL A 47 4.20 6.60 -5.48
N ASP A 48 3.92 7.60 -6.32
CA ASP A 48 4.86 8.68 -6.68
C ASP A 48 6.28 8.20 -7.05
N GLY A 49 6.36 7.10 -7.81
CA GLY A 49 7.63 6.52 -8.25
C GLY A 49 8.35 5.65 -7.21
N ARG A 50 7.75 5.41 -6.05
CA ARG A 50 8.37 4.74 -4.90
C ARG A 50 7.55 3.53 -4.47
N LEU A 51 8.23 2.56 -3.86
CA LEU A 51 7.57 1.45 -3.19
C LEU A 51 7.40 1.78 -1.71
N ALA A 52 6.21 1.53 -1.19
CA ALA A 52 5.90 1.68 0.22
C ALA A 52 5.14 0.45 0.72
N ARG A 53 5.47 0.02 1.94
CA ARG A 53 4.81 -1.06 2.64
C ARG A 53 3.71 -0.48 3.51
N LEU A 54 2.50 -0.99 3.32
CA LEU A 54 1.34 -0.76 4.15
C LEU A 54 1.13 -1.98 5.05
N ALA A 55 0.96 -1.75 6.36
CA ALA A 55 0.64 -2.81 7.30
C ALA A 55 -0.73 -3.41 6.96
N GLY A 56 -0.88 -4.73 7.13
CA GLY A 56 -2.12 -5.43 6.83
C GLY A 56 -3.29 -4.97 7.70
N GLU A 57 -3.02 -4.51 8.94
CA GLU A 57 -4.04 -3.93 9.81
C GLU A 57 -4.65 -2.64 9.25
N ASP A 58 -3.91 -1.91 8.40
CA ASP A 58 -4.34 -0.68 7.73
C ASP A 58 -4.92 -0.94 6.32
N ALA A 59 -5.28 -2.18 5.99
CA ALA A 59 -5.84 -2.55 4.67
C ALA A 59 -7.08 -1.72 4.29
N ASP A 60 -7.85 -1.27 5.27
CA ASP A 60 -9.04 -0.44 5.06
C ASP A 60 -8.70 0.89 4.37
N ALA A 61 -7.48 1.42 4.57
CA ALA A 61 -7.00 2.64 3.94
C ALA A 61 -6.91 2.52 2.41
N ILE A 62 -6.78 1.30 1.87
CA ILE A 62 -6.81 1.02 0.42
C ILE A 62 -8.10 0.31 -0.02
N GLY A 63 -9.09 0.19 0.87
CA GLY A 63 -10.34 -0.49 0.57
C GLY A 63 -10.23 -2.01 0.48
N LYS A 64 -9.23 -2.59 1.15
CA LYS A 64 -9.01 -4.02 1.25
C LYS A 64 -9.28 -4.50 2.67
N THR A 65 -9.37 -5.81 2.82
CA THR A 65 -9.25 -6.47 4.12
C THR A 65 -7.81 -6.89 4.35
N PRO A 66 -7.37 -7.06 5.61
CA PRO A 66 -6.06 -7.62 5.91
C PRO A 66 -5.84 -8.93 5.12
N PRO A 67 -4.69 -9.10 4.46
CA PRO A 67 -4.38 -10.34 3.77
C PRO A 67 -4.28 -11.46 4.82
N VAL A 68 -4.84 -12.63 4.51
CA VAL A 68 -4.72 -13.82 5.34
C VAL A 68 -3.36 -14.44 5.06
N ALA A 69 -2.59 -14.71 6.11
CA ALA A 69 -1.28 -15.36 6.02
C ALA A 69 -1.39 -16.82 5.56
#